data_AF-F6EIX5-F1
#
_entry.id   AF-F6EIX5-F1
#
_cell.length_a   1.000
_cell.length_b   1.000
_cell.length_c   1.000
_cell.angle_alpha   90.00
_cell.angle_beta   90.00
_cell.angle_gamma   90.00
#
_symmetry.space_group_name_H-M   'P 1'
#
loop_
_entity.id
_entity.type
_entity.pdbx_description
1 polymer ?
#
loop_
_entity_poly.entity_id
_entity_poly.type
_entity_poly.pdbx_seq_one_letter_code
_entity_poly.pdbx_strand_id
1 'polypeptide(L)' 'MFILQNLATTTIFVLFWEWDMPVGVALLGAAILGILIAACIGGVRILQLRRTARKGLR' A
#
# COMPACT_ATOMS: atom_id res chain seq x y z
N MET A 1 2.75 -29.70 -0.12
CA MET A 1 2.90 -28.51 0.74
C MET A 1 4.39 -28.18 0.85
N PHE A 2 4.94 -27.41 -0.11
CA PHE A 2 6.37 -27.05 -0.13
C PHE A 2 6.63 -25.53 -0.09
N ILE A 3 5.62 -24.71 -0.31
CA ILE A 3 5.75 -23.23 -0.36
C ILE A 3 5.76 -22.63 1.06
N LEU A 4 5.10 -23.26 2.04
CA LEU A 4 5.14 -22.81 3.44
C LEU A 4 6.36 -23.31 4.22
N GLN A 5 7.06 -24.35 3.74
CA GLN A 5 8.19 -24.94 4.45
C GLN A 5 9.54 -24.28 4.14
N ASN A 6 9.62 -23.48 3.07
CA ASN A 6 10.80 -22.71 2.68
C ASN A 6 10.53 -21.20 2.82
N LEU A 7 9.85 -20.80 3.89
CA LEU A 7 9.89 -19.42 4.37
C LEU A 7 11.27 -19.19 4.96
N ALA A 8 12.28 -19.00 4.11
CA ALA A 8 13.57 -18.49 4.54
C ALA A 8 13.31 -17.08 5.09
N THR A 9 13.04 -17.02 6.40
CA THR A 9 12.93 -15.78 7.16
C THR A 9 14.22 -15.04 6.91
N THR A 10 14.12 -13.95 6.15
CA THR A 10 15.25 -13.13 5.77
C THR A 10 15.10 -11.85 6.56
N THR A 11 16.18 -11.37 7.13
CA THR A 11 16.21 -10.08 7.79
C THR A 11 16.04 -9.00 6.73
N ILE A 12 14.96 -8.23 6.81
CA ILE A 12 14.63 -7.18 5.86
C ILE A 12 14.75 -5.83 6.57
N PHE A 13 15.50 -4.93 5.95
CA PHE A 13 15.64 -3.55 6.40
C PHE A 13 14.64 -2.68 5.65
N VAL A 14 13.63 -2.15 6.37
CA VAL A 14 12.60 -1.26 5.83
C VAL A 14 12.82 0.14 6.40
N LEU A 15 13.32 1.06 5.57
CA LEU A 15 13.74 2.41 5.97
C LEU A 15 14.77 2.38 7.11
N PHE A 16 14.32 2.50 8.37
CA PHE A 16 15.14 2.51 9.59
C PHE A 16 14.83 1.33 10.53
N TRP A 17 13.97 0.41 10.10
CA TRP A 17 13.48 -0.68 10.93
C TRP A 17 13.94 -2.03 10.37
N GLU A 18 14.35 -2.91 11.26
CA GLU A 18 14.79 -4.26 10.95
C GLU A 18 13.68 -5.24 11.34
N TRP A 19 13.28 -6.09 10.39
CA TRP A 19 12.23 -7.07 10.61
C TRP A 19 12.68 -8.44 10.09
N ASP A 20 12.49 -9.47 10.92
CA ASP A 20 12.65 -10.86 10.50
C ASP A 20 11.31 -11.41 10.01
N MET A 21 11.11 -11.38 8.70
CA MET A 21 9.92 -11.96 8.09
C MET A 21 10.23 -12.50 6.68
N PRO A 22 9.42 -13.43 6.16
CA PRO A 22 9.57 -13.86 4.78
C PRO A 22 9.37 -12.70 3.81
N VAL A 23 10.20 -12.64 2.77
CA VAL A 23 10.18 -11.58 1.75
C VAL A 23 8.79 -11.38 1.14
N GLY A 24 8.06 -12.48 0.90
CA GLY A 24 6.69 -12.41 0.38
C GLY A 24 5.73 -11.61 1.28
N VAL A 25 5.83 -11.75 2.60
CA VAL A 25 4.99 -11.02 3.57
C VAL A 25 5.31 -9.52 3.55
N ALA A 26 6.60 -9.18 3.51
CA ALA A 26 7.05 -7.80 3.42
C ALA A 26 6.56 -7.12 2.13
N LEU A 27 6.64 -7.81 0.99
CA LEU A 27 6.15 -7.30 -0.30
C LEU A 27 4.62 -7.09 -0.30
N LEU A 28 3.85 -7.99 0.31
CA LEU A 28 2.41 -7.82 0.48
C LEU A 28 2.09 -6.58 1.32
N GLY A 29 2.80 -6.36 2.43
CA GLY A 29 2.66 -5.16 3.24
C GLY A 29 2.96 -3.88 2.45
N ALA A 30 4.06 -3.87 1.69
CA ALA A 30 4.44 -2.74 0.83
C ALA A 30 3.38 -2.45 -0.23
N ALA A 31 2.81 -3.49 -0.86
CA ALA A 31 1.76 -3.34 -1.86
C ALA A 31 0.49 -2.72 -1.28
N ILE A 32 0.05 -3.18 -0.10
CA ILE A 32 -1.13 -2.63 0.59
C ILE A 32 -0.92 -1.15 0.91
N LEU A 33 0.24 -0.77 1.46
CA LEU A 33 0.58 0.62 1.74
C LEU A 33 0.56 1.48 0.47
N GLY A 34 1.14 0.98 -0.63
CA GLY A 34 1.10 1.66 -1.92
C GLY A 34 -0.33 1.91 -2.42
N ILE A 35 -1.20 0.90 -2.32
CA ILE A 35 -2.61 1.00 -2.70
C ILE A 35 -3.34 2.03 -1.84
N LEU A 36 -3.13 2.02 -0.52
CA LEU A 36 -3.76 2.98 0.39
C LEU A 36 -3.38 4.42 0.06
N ILE A 37 -2.09 4.67 -0.20
CA ILE A 37 -1.59 5.99 -0.59
C ILE A 37 -2.22 6.42 -1.92
N ALA A 38 -2.20 5.55 -2.93
CA ALA A 38 -2.76 5.82 -4.24
C ALA A 38 -4.28 6.10 -4.16
N ALA A 39 -5.01 5.31 -3.37
CA ALA A 39 -6.45 5.47 -3.15
C ALA A 39 -6.78 6.79 -2.47
N CYS A 40 -6.00 7.21 -1.46
CA CYS A 40 -6.16 8.52 -0.83
C CYS A 40 -5.96 9.66 -1.83
N ILE A 41 -4.88 9.64 -2.61
CA ILE A 41 -4.58 10.68 -3.61
C ILE A 41 -5.66 10.73 -4.69
N GLY A 42 -6.05 9.58 -5.23
CA GLY A 42 -7.11 9.45 -6.23
C GLY A 42 -8.47 9.92 -5.68
N GLY A 43 -8.81 9.51 -4.47
CA GLY A 43 -10.03 9.89 -3.76
C GLY A 43 -10.13 11.40 -3.56
N VAL A 44 -9.05 12.06 -3.13
CA VAL A 44 -9.01 13.52 -2.98
C VAL A 44 -9.29 14.22 -4.32
N ARG A 45 -8.67 13.78 -5.42
CA ARG A 45 -8.92 14.35 -6.76
C ARG A 45 -10.38 14.19 -7.17
N ILE A 46 -10.97 13.02 -6.93
CA ILE A 46 -12.39 12.76 -7.22
C ILE A 46 -13.29 13.69 -6.37
N LEU A 47 -13.00 13.86 -5.08
CA LEU A 47 -13.78 14.74 -4.21
C LEU A 47 -13.66 16.21 -4.63
N GLN A 48 -12.47 16.66 -5.04
CA GLN A 48 -12.27 18.01 -5.59
C GLN A 48 -13.12 18.22 -6.86
N LEU A 49 -13.08 17.28 -7.81
CA LEU A 49 -13.87 17.36 -9.04
C LEU A 49 -15.38 17.40 -8.74
N ARG A 50 -15.85 16.56 -7.82
CA ARG A 50 -17.26 16.56 -7.39
C ARG A 50 -17.69 17.88 -6.76
N ARG A 51 -16.81 18.55 -6.00
CA ARG A 51 -17.10 19.87 -5.43
C ARG A 51 -17.20 20.94 -6.51
N THR A 52 -16.30 20.94 -7.48
CA THR A 52 -16.32 21.90 -8.60
C THR A 52 -17.56 21.71 -9.48
N ALA A 53 -17.90 20.47 -9.83
CA ALA A 53 -19.10 20.16 -10.62
C ALA A 53 -20.39 20.64 -9.94
N ARG A 54 -20.50 20.51 -8.61
CA ARG A 54 -21.65 21.02 -7.85
C ARG A 54 -21.73 22.54 -7.79
N LYS A 55 -20.59 23.24 -7.89
CA LYS A 55 -20.56 24.71 -7.88
C LYS A 55 -20.89 25.32 -9.24
N GLY A 56 -20.56 24.63 -10.34
CA GLY A 56 -20.86 25.08 -11.72
C GLY A 56 -22.30 24.82 -12.19
N LEU A 57 -23.16 24.24 -11.35
CA LEU A 57 -24.60 24.03 -11.61
C LEU A 57 -25.49 25.17 -11.03
N ARG A 58 -24.88 26.29 -10.61
CA ARG A 58 -25.55 27.55 -10.27
C ARG A 58 -25.25 28.57 -11.35
#